data_AF-A0A6N9HMA6-F1
#
_entry.id   AF-A0A6N9HMA6-F1
#
_cell.length_a   1.000
_cell.length_b   1.000
_cell.length_c   1.000
_cell.angle_alpha   90.00
_cell.angle_beta   90.00
_cell.angle_gamma   90.00
#
_symmetry.space_group_name_H-M   'P 1'
#
loop_
_entity.id
_entity.type
_entity.pdbx_description
1 polymer ?
#
loop_
_entity_poly.entity_id
_entity_poly.type
_entity_poly.pdbx_seq_one_letter_code
_entity_poly.pdbx_strand_id
1 'polypeptide(L)'
;MSQIRTFLSGATTMAAALAAVFALTAAKTEKKESFDEITVGRINIVEPDGTKRIVISNKAQFPGDFKEGKEGARPDRRSFAGMLFINEEGTENGGLIQKGSIGADGKLSAGLSLTFDRFRQDQTLQLLSNDSAAHQMTGIKINDVPNYKLTSLEDVTRFAEEARKLPEGEQEAFYKKLNDEGRLSANRIWLGNTRDKGSALQLKDAKGRVRMMLLVSADGKAQIQMLDEQGKVVKSIEPATLN
;
A
#
# COMPACT_ATOMS: atom_id res chain seq x y z
N MET A 1 15.78 -52.56 -54.16
CA MET A 1 15.16 -52.86 -52.86
C MET A 1 15.95 -52.37 -51.64
N SER A 2 17.30 -52.34 -51.67
CA SER A 2 18.13 -51.91 -50.53
C SER A 2 17.93 -50.43 -50.13
N GLN A 3 18.02 -49.49 -51.07
CA GLN A 3 17.95 -48.06 -50.74
C GLN A 3 16.59 -47.57 -50.24
N ILE A 4 15.48 -48.16 -50.71
CA ILE A 4 14.12 -47.84 -50.23
C ILE A 4 13.95 -48.30 -48.79
N ARG A 5 14.50 -49.45 -48.41
CA ARG A 5 14.47 -49.95 -47.03
C ARG A 5 15.28 -49.04 -46.10
N THR A 6 16.44 -48.57 -46.53
CA THR A 6 17.27 -47.62 -45.76
C THR A 6 16.61 -46.26 -45.62
N PHE A 7 15.95 -45.76 -46.67
CA PHE A 7 15.20 -44.50 -46.62
C PHE A 7 13.99 -44.60 -45.66
N LEU A 8 13.22 -45.68 -45.75
CA LEU A 8 12.09 -45.93 -44.85
C LEU A 8 12.54 -46.15 -43.39
N SER A 9 13.68 -46.80 -43.15
CA SER A 9 14.24 -46.93 -41.79
C SER A 9 14.73 -45.60 -41.22
N GLY A 10 15.31 -44.74 -42.06
CA GLY A 10 15.70 -43.38 -41.66
C GLY A 10 14.49 -42.50 -41.32
N ALA A 11 13.45 -42.54 -42.15
CA ALA A 11 12.21 -41.78 -41.93
C ALA A 11 11.47 -42.22 -40.66
N THR A 12 11.40 -43.53 -40.40
CA THR A 12 10.79 -44.06 -39.17
C THR A 12 11.59 -43.69 -37.92
N THR A 13 12.93 -43.74 -37.98
CA THR A 13 13.78 -43.31 -36.86
C THR A 13 13.61 -41.82 -36.56
N MET A 14 13.54 -40.97 -37.60
CA MET A 14 13.35 -39.54 -37.44
C MET A 14 11.96 -39.18 -36.92
N ALA A 15 10.91 -39.87 -37.40
CA ALA A 15 9.55 -39.70 -36.89
C ALA A 15 9.42 -40.12 -35.42
N ALA A 16 10.07 -41.23 -35.03
CA ALA A 16 10.11 -41.68 -33.63
C ALA A 16 10.88 -40.69 -32.73
N ALA A 17 11.99 -40.14 -33.21
CA ALA A 17 12.75 -39.12 -32.47
C ALA A 17 11.94 -37.82 -32.30
N LEU A 18 11.26 -37.36 -33.35
CA LEU A 18 10.37 -36.20 -33.28
C LEU A 18 9.20 -36.45 -32.33
N ALA A 19 8.56 -37.61 -32.40
CA ALA A 19 7.47 -37.99 -31.50
C ALA A 19 7.94 -38.05 -30.03
N ALA A 20 9.15 -38.56 -29.78
CA ALA A 20 9.74 -38.58 -28.44
C ALA A 20 10.00 -37.16 -27.91
N VAL A 21 10.53 -36.26 -28.75
CA VAL A 21 10.74 -34.85 -28.39
C VAL A 21 9.42 -34.13 -28.11
N PHE A 22 8.39 -34.35 -28.94
CA PHE A 22 7.05 -33.81 -28.69
C PHE A 22 6.40 -34.36 -27.41
N ALA A 23 6.55 -35.65 -27.13
CA ALA A 23 6.04 -36.26 -25.90
C ALA A 23 6.74 -35.72 -24.64
N LEU A 24 8.07 -35.54 -24.71
CA LEU A 24 8.89 -34.98 -23.62
C LEU A 24 8.63 -33.49 -23.38
N THR A 25 8.19 -32.74 -24.39
CA THR A 25 7.90 -31.29 -24.27
C THR A 25 6.43 -30.99 -23.96
N ALA A 26 5.49 -31.85 -24.37
CA ALA A 26 4.07 -31.70 -24.09
C ALA A 26 3.69 -32.09 -22.65
N ALA A 27 4.49 -32.91 -21.97
CA ALA A 27 4.27 -33.33 -20.60
C ALA A 27 4.69 -32.27 -19.57
N LYS A 28 4.25 -31.01 -19.72
CA LYS A 28 4.34 -30.03 -18.64
C LYS A 28 3.21 -30.31 -17.65
N THR A 29 3.41 -31.32 -16.81
CA THR A 29 2.46 -31.63 -15.73
C THR A 29 2.43 -30.41 -14.80
N GLU A 30 1.26 -29.79 -14.63
CA GLU A 30 1.06 -28.81 -13.57
C GLU A 30 1.27 -29.52 -12.23
N LYS A 31 2.47 -29.40 -11.68
CA LYS A 31 2.83 -30.03 -10.43
C LYS A 31 2.21 -29.22 -9.30
N LYS A 32 1.04 -29.67 -8.83
CA LYS A 32 0.42 -29.14 -7.61
C LYS A 32 1.14 -29.74 -6.42
N GLU A 33 1.87 -28.90 -5.70
CA GLU A 33 2.50 -29.29 -4.44
C GLU A 33 1.50 -29.08 -3.29
N SER A 34 1.55 -29.93 -2.27
CA SER A 34 0.76 -29.79 -1.04
C SER A 34 1.73 -29.75 0.15
N PHE A 35 1.51 -28.80 1.05
CA PHE A 35 2.33 -28.60 2.24
C PHE A 35 1.41 -28.48 3.45
N ASP A 36 1.78 -29.11 4.55
CA ASP A 36 1.13 -28.84 5.84
C ASP A 36 1.59 -27.50 6.42
N GLU A 37 2.89 -27.18 6.29
CA GLU A 37 3.50 -25.93 6.73
C GLU A 37 4.60 -25.48 5.75
N ILE A 38 4.77 -24.16 5.61
CA ILE A 38 5.86 -23.55 4.84
C ILE A 38 6.65 -22.60 5.74
N THR A 39 7.89 -22.97 6.09
CA THR A 39 8.85 -22.10 6.80
C THR A 39 9.87 -21.54 5.81
N VAL A 40 9.68 -20.29 5.39
CA VAL A 40 10.51 -19.61 4.37
C VAL A 40 10.73 -18.15 4.70
N GLY A 41 11.77 -17.54 4.12
CA GLY A 41 12.02 -16.11 4.29
C GLY A 41 11.21 -15.21 3.36
N ARG A 42 10.86 -15.69 2.16
CA ARG A 42 10.11 -14.93 1.14
C ARG A 42 9.31 -15.85 0.23
N ILE A 43 8.10 -15.41 -0.14
CA ILE A 43 7.23 -16.00 -1.15
C ILE A 43 6.98 -14.95 -2.24
N ASN A 44 7.13 -15.32 -3.50
CA ASN A 44 6.72 -14.49 -4.64
C ASN A 44 5.57 -15.21 -5.36
N ILE A 45 4.44 -14.54 -5.52
CA ILE A 45 3.36 -14.95 -6.40
C ILE A 45 3.58 -14.26 -7.73
N VAL A 46 3.68 -15.03 -8.81
CA VAL A 46 4.07 -14.54 -10.15
C VAL A 46 3.12 -15.03 -11.23
N GLU A 47 2.93 -14.20 -12.25
CA GLU A 47 2.29 -14.55 -13.51
C GLU A 47 3.21 -15.47 -14.36
N PRO A 48 2.68 -16.13 -15.41
CA PRO A 48 3.48 -16.98 -16.30
C PRO A 48 4.66 -16.26 -17.00
N ASP A 49 4.57 -14.96 -17.20
CA ASP A 49 5.62 -14.12 -17.78
C ASP A 49 6.68 -13.67 -16.76
N GLY A 50 6.52 -14.02 -15.48
CA GLY A 50 7.40 -13.64 -14.39
C GLY A 50 7.04 -12.35 -13.66
N THR A 51 5.97 -11.65 -14.08
CA THR A 51 5.45 -10.47 -13.39
C THR A 51 5.02 -10.84 -11.97
N LYS A 52 5.53 -10.14 -10.96
CA LYS A 52 5.13 -10.38 -9.56
C LYS A 52 3.74 -9.78 -9.32
N ARG A 53 2.88 -10.47 -8.57
CA ARG A 53 1.57 -9.99 -8.12
C ARG A 53 1.51 -9.75 -6.62
N ILE A 54 2.16 -10.62 -5.85
CA ILE A 54 2.26 -10.52 -4.39
C ILE A 54 3.67 -10.92 -3.97
N VAL A 55 4.29 -10.13 -3.11
CA VAL A 55 5.55 -10.49 -2.45
C VAL A 55 5.32 -10.52 -0.96
N ILE A 56 5.50 -11.67 -0.30
CA ILE A 56 5.47 -11.80 1.17
C ILE A 56 6.91 -12.05 1.62
N SER A 57 7.42 -11.26 2.57
CA SER A 57 8.81 -11.41 3.00
C SER A 57 9.06 -11.00 4.44
N ASN A 58 10.06 -11.65 5.03
CA ASN A 58 10.71 -11.20 6.26
C ASN A 58 11.44 -9.86 6.07
N LYS A 59 12.03 -9.35 7.16
CA LYS A 59 12.78 -8.08 7.16
C LYS A 59 14.04 -8.10 6.28
N ALA A 60 14.77 -9.21 6.27
CA ALA A 60 16.06 -9.32 5.58
C ALA A 60 15.93 -9.35 4.05
N GLN A 61 14.78 -9.80 3.55
CA GLN A 61 14.49 -9.98 2.12
C GLN A 61 13.36 -9.06 1.63
N PHE A 62 12.99 -8.04 2.42
CA PHE A 62 11.96 -7.09 2.06
C PHE A 62 12.37 -6.31 0.79
N PRO A 63 11.54 -6.31 -0.25
CA PRO A 63 11.90 -5.73 -1.54
C PRO A 63 11.91 -4.20 -1.50
N GLY A 64 12.42 -3.63 -2.60
CA GLY A 64 12.22 -2.25 -2.97
C GLY A 64 10.77 -1.89 -3.35
N ASP A 65 10.61 -0.79 -4.06
CA ASP A 65 9.34 -0.45 -4.74
C ASP A 65 9.33 -1.00 -6.16
N PHE A 66 8.14 -1.25 -6.72
CA PHE A 66 8.00 -1.74 -8.09
C PHE A 66 7.34 -0.69 -8.98
N LYS A 67 7.93 -0.41 -10.14
CA LYS A 67 7.35 0.45 -11.21
C LYS A 67 7.60 -0.20 -12.56
N GLU A 68 6.53 -0.51 -13.28
CA GLU A 68 6.59 -1.07 -14.64
C GLU A 68 7.52 -2.31 -14.74
N GLY A 69 7.41 -3.21 -13.75
CA GLY A 69 8.19 -4.45 -13.66
C GLY A 69 9.61 -4.28 -13.11
N LYS A 70 10.07 -3.05 -12.85
CA LYS A 70 11.40 -2.75 -12.31
C LYS A 70 11.34 -2.50 -10.80
N GLU A 71 12.28 -3.11 -10.08
CA GLU A 71 12.46 -2.86 -8.65
C GLU A 71 13.40 -1.67 -8.43
N GLY A 72 12.92 -0.66 -7.69
CA GLY A 72 13.68 0.50 -7.22
C GLY A 72 14.17 0.30 -5.79
N ALA A 73 15.36 0.80 -5.46
CA ALA A 73 15.88 0.64 -4.11
C ALA A 73 15.13 1.51 -3.10
N ARG A 74 14.66 0.90 -2.00
CA ARG A 74 14.04 1.60 -0.85
C ARG A 74 14.81 1.36 0.45
N PRO A 75 15.95 2.05 0.68
CA PRO A 75 16.74 1.87 1.90
C PRO A 75 15.96 2.17 3.19
N ASP A 76 14.97 3.06 3.11
CA ASP A 76 14.06 3.43 4.19
C ASP A 76 13.13 2.28 4.62
N ARG A 77 12.92 1.26 3.76
CA ARG A 77 12.04 0.12 4.04
C ARG A 77 12.73 -1.08 4.69
N ARG A 78 14.05 -1.04 4.92
CA ARG A 78 14.85 -2.16 5.45
C ARG A 78 14.51 -2.60 6.88
N SER A 79 13.64 -1.86 7.58
CA SER A 79 13.23 -2.17 8.95
C SER A 79 11.90 -2.95 9.02
N PHE A 80 11.22 -3.16 7.89
CA PHE A 80 9.89 -3.77 7.84
C PHE A 80 9.91 -5.18 7.29
N ALA A 81 8.94 -5.98 7.72
CA ALA A 81 8.51 -7.20 7.06
C ALA A 81 7.07 -7.02 6.57
N GLY A 82 6.58 -7.90 5.70
CA GLY A 82 5.18 -7.83 5.27
C GLY A 82 4.90 -8.35 3.87
N MET A 83 3.98 -7.69 3.19
CA MET A 83 3.42 -8.08 1.89
C MET A 83 3.30 -6.85 0.98
N LEU A 84 3.74 -6.94 -0.27
CA LEU A 84 3.46 -5.93 -1.30
C LEU A 84 2.44 -6.45 -2.32
N PHE A 85 1.54 -5.57 -2.74
CA PHE A 85 0.64 -5.79 -3.86
C PHE A 85 1.22 -5.15 -5.11
N ILE A 86 1.16 -5.87 -6.23
CA ILE A 86 1.68 -5.41 -7.51
C ILE A 86 0.59 -5.64 -8.57
N ASN A 87 0.30 -4.60 -9.35
CA ASN A 87 -0.71 -4.62 -10.41
C ASN A 87 -0.20 -5.30 -11.69
N GLU A 88 -1.07 -5.36 -12.70
CA GLU A 88 -0.81 -5.96 -14.02
C GLU A 88 0.34 -5.28 -14.77
N GLU A 89 0.61 -4.01 -14.48
CA GLU A 89 1.74 -3.28 -15.07
C GLU A 89 3.06 -3.60 -14.36
N GLY A 90 3.06 -4.44 -13.32
CA GLY A 90 4.24 -4.66 -12.50
C GLY A 90 4.59 -3.45 -11.62
N THR A 91 3.59 -2.63 -11.26
CA THR A 91 3.74 -1.46 -10.39
C THR A 91 3.12 -1.75 -9.02
N GLU A 92 3.82 -1.38 -7.94
CA GLU A 92 3.33 -1.49 -6.56
C GLU A 92 2.02 -0.71 -6.43
N ASN A 93 1.00 -1.33 -5.81
CA ASN A 93 -0.32 -0.72 -5.60
C ASN A 93 -0.81 -0.91 -4.15
N GLY A 94 0.12 -0.79 -3.21
CA GLY A 94 -0.11 -0.89 -1.78
C GLY A 94 0.56 -2.12 -1.17
N GLY A 95 0.24 -2.37 0.09
CA GLY A 95 0.81 -3.51 0.81
C GLY A 95 0.53 -3.47 2.30
N LEU A 96 0.92 -4.55 2.97
CA LEU A 96 1.01 -4.66 4.41
C LEU A 96 2.48 -4.51 4.82
N ILE A 97 2.79 -3.56 5.68
CA ILE A 97 4.08 -3.50 6.37
C ILE A 97 3.88 -3.59 7.87
N GLN A 98 4.81 -4.24 8.54
CA GLN A 98 4.83 -4.32 10.00
C GLN A 98 6.25 -4.28 10.54
N LYS A 99 6.36 -3.79 11.77
CA LYS A 99 7.56 -3.87 12.59
C LYS A 99 7.16 -3.87 14.07
N GLY A 100 8.05 -4.38 14.90
CA GLY A 100 7.89 -4.34 16.35
C GLY A 100 9.18 -4.72 17.03
N SER A 101 9.72 -3.81 17.85
CA SER A 101 10.88 -4.10 18.68
C SER A 101 10.97 -3.12 19.84
N ILE A 102 11.60 -3.56 20.93
CA ILE A 102 12.18 -2.68 21.93
C ILE A 102 13.61 -2.39 21.48
N GLY A 103 13.94 -1.11 21.28
CA GLY A 103 15.27 -0.68 20.92
C GLY A 103 16.29 -0.92 22.03
N ALA A 104 17.58 -0.82 21.71
CA ALA A 104 18.64 -0.90 22.72
C ALA A 104 18.55 0.20 23.79
N ASP A 105 17.88 1.31 23.47
CA ASP A 105 17.56 2.39 24.39
C ASP A 105 16.30 2.13 25.24
N GLY A 106 15.74 0.91 25.18
CA GLY A 106 14.55 0.50 25.91
C GLY A 106 13.23 1.01 25.32
N LYS A 107 13.25 1.72 24.18
CA LYS A 107 12.04 2.31 23.63
C LYS A 107 11.29 1.36 22.72
N LEU A 108 9.98 1.25 22.95
CA LEU A 108 9.06 0.57 22.04
C LEU A 108 8.93 1.33 20.72
N SER A 109 9.11 0.60 19.61
CA SER A 109 8.67 1.02 18.28
C SER A 109 8.00 -0.16 17.61
N ALA A 110 6.67 -0.10 17.53
CA ALA A 110 5.87 -1.09 16.83
C ALA A 110 4.82 -0.41 15.95
N GLY A 111 4.43 -1.09 14.88
CA GLY A 111 3.41 -0.57 14.00
C GLY A 111 3.10 -1.51 12.85
N LEU A 112 1.90 -1.33 12.31
CA LEU A 112 1.36 -2.04 11.18
C LEU A 112 0.65 -1.04 10.27
N SER A 113 0.85 -1.18 8.97
CA SER A 113 0.17 -0.38 7.96
C SER A 113 -0.25 -1.27 6.81
N LEU A 114 -1.55 -1.40 6.59
CA LEU A 114 -2.12 -1.99 5.38
C LEU A 114 -2.66 -0.86 4.51
N THR A 115 -2.16 -0.76 3.29
CA THR A 115 -2.49 0.32 2.38
C THR A 115 -2.97 -0.21 1.04
N PHE A 116 -3.86 0.55 0.43
CA PHE A 116 -4.32 0.35 -0.94
C PHE A 116 -4.12 1.65 -1.68
N ASP A 117 -3.33 1.57 -2.74
CA ASP A 117 -2.98 2.75 -3.52
C ASP A 117 -4.01 2.97 -4.63
N ARG A 118 -4.24 4.24 -4.98
CA ARG A 118 -4.96 4.56 -6.22
C ARG A 118 -4.06 4.18 -7.41
N PHE A 119 -4.63 3.74 -8.52
CA PHE A 119 -3.87 3.38 -9.72
C PHE A 119 -2.84 4.47 -10.11
N ARG A 120 -1.56 4.07 -10.21
CA ARG A 120 -0.39 4.94 -10.49
C ARG A 120 -0.26 6.16 -9.56
N GLN A 121 -0.77 6.02 -8.34
CA GLN A 121 -0.86 7.06 -7.32
C GLN A 121 -0.69 6.44 -5.93
N ASP A 122 -0.86 7.27 -4.91
CA ASP A 122 -0.60 6.90 -3.52
C ASP A 122 -1.87 6.41 -2.78
N GLN A 123 -1.75 6.17 -1.48
CA GLN A 123 -2.78 5.52 -0.65
C GLN A 123 -4.16 6.20 -0.69
N THR A 124 -5.15 5.53 -1.28
CA THR A 124 -6.57 5.91 -1.20
C THR A 124 -7.24 5.37 0.08
N LEU A 125 -6.79 4.21 0.58
CA LEU A 125 -7.27 3.59 1.81
C LEU A 125 -6.09 3.11 2.66
N GLN A 126 -6.18 3.31 3.98
CA GLN A 126 -5.17 2.86 4.94
C GLN A 126 -5.82 2.31 6.21
N LEU A 127 -5.30 1.19 6.72
CA LEU A 127 -5.52 0.68 8.07
C LEU A 127 -4.19 0.78 8.81
N LEU A 128 -4.17 1.52 9.92
CA LEU A 128 -2.94 1.92 10.58
C LEU A 128 -2.99 1.54 12.05
N SER A 129 -1.87 1.03 12.55
CA SER A 129 -1.55 0.95 13.97
C SER A 129 -0.12 1.44 14.18
N ASN A 130 0.10 2.36 15.10
CA ASN A 130 1.42 2.78 15.54
C ASN A 130 1.44 2.76 17.05
N ASP A 131 2.49 2.17 17.62
CA ASP A 131 2.64 2.02 19.06
C ASP A 131 4.05 2.40 19.50
N SER A 132 4.10 3.26 20.50
CA SER A 132 5.31 3.81 21.10
C SER A 132 5.03 4.17 22.55
N ALA A 133 6.09 4.36 23.34
CA ALA A 133 5.95 4.75 24.74
C ALA A 133 5.16 6.06 24.95
N ALA A 134 5.20 6.98 23.97
CA ALA A 134 4.55 8.28 24.06
C ALA A 134 3.17 8.33 23.40
N HIS A 135 2.92 7.49 22.39
CA HIS A 135 1.72 7.58 21.57
C HIS A 135 1.34 6.23 20.98
N GLN A 136 0.07 5.88 21.14
CA GLN A 136 -0.58 4.77 20.48
C GLN A 136 -1.67 5.33 19.55
N MET A 137 -1.63 4.95 18.28
CA MET A 137 -2.57 5.36 17.24
C MET A 137 -3.13 4.11 16.56
N THR A 138 -4.45 4.01 16.44
CA THR A 138 -5.09 3.03 15.56
C THR A 138 -6.21 3.71 14.79
N GLY A 139 -6.26 3.49 13.48
CA GLY A 139 -7.33 4.06 12.69
C GLY A 139 -7.37 3.65 11.23
N ILE A 140 -8.44 4.09 10.58
CA ILE A 140 -8.73 3.94 9.16
C ILE A 140 -8.69 5.33 8.53
N LYS A 141 -8.01 5.45 7.38
CA LYS A 141 -7.97 6.66 6.56
C LYS A 141 -8.55 6.39 5.19
N ILE A 142 -9.47 7.24 4.76
CA ILE A 142 -9.91 7.30 3.36
C ILE A 142 -9.50 8.66 2.81
N ASN A 143 -8.78 8.64 1.70
CA ASN A 143 -8.22 9.83 1.07
C ASN A 143 -8.84 10.00 -0.32
N ASP A 144 -9.05 11.25 -0.71
CA ASP A 144 -9.23 11.63 -2.10
C ASP A 144 -7.83 11.91 -2.65
N VAL A 145 -7.32 10.97 -3.43
CA VAL A 145 -6.00 11.05 -4.07
C VAL A 145 -6.23 11.51 -5.50
N PRO A 146 -5.53 12.51 -6.06
CA PRO A 146 -5.79 12.99 -7.42
C PRO A 146 -5.62 11.91 -8.50
N ASN A 147 -6.20 12.13 -9.69
CA ASN A 147 -5.92 11.25 -10.83
C ASN A 147 -4.47 11.42 -11.27
N TYR A 148 -3.78 10.33 -11.61
CA TYR A 148 -2.38 10.35 -12.04
C TYR A 148 -2.10 11.28 -13.24
N LYS A 149 -3.12 11.55 -14.08
CA LYS A 149 -3.02 12.50 -15.21
C LYS A 149 -3.03 13.97 -14.76
N LEU A 150 -3.65 14.27 -13.62
CA LEU A 150 -3.67 15.61 -13.04
C LEU A 150 -2.43 15.85 -12.17
N THR A 151 -2.02 14.84 -11.42
CA THR A 151 -0.82 14.87 -10.59
C THR A 151 -0.21 13.48 -10.58
N SER A 152 0.98 13.37 -11.17
CA SER A 152 1.78 12.15 -11.16
C SER A 152 2.58 12.02 -9.85
N LEU A 153 3.12 10.84 -9.54
CA LEU A 153 4.07 10.68 -8.42
C LEU A 153 5.36 11.50 -8.61
N GLU A 154 5.75 11.74 -9.87
CA GLU A 154 6.87 12.61 -10.23
C GLU A 154 6.55 14.07 -9.91
N ASP A 155 5.30 14.52 -10.16
CA ASP A 155 4.84 15.83 -9.73
C ASP A 155 4.88 15.98 -8.21
N VAL A 156 4.43 14.97 -7.46
CA VAL A 156 4.48 14.99 -5.98
C VAL A 156 5.92 15.15 -5.49
N THR A 157 6.86 14.43 -6.10
CA THR A 157 8.28 14.54 -5.79
C THR A 157 8.81 15.94 -6.11
N ARG A 158 8.49 16.47 -7.29
CA ARG A 158 8.87 17.81 -7.72
C ARG A 158 8.30 18.89 -6.80
N PHE A 159 7.04 18.79 -6.37
CA PHE A 159 6.45 19.74 -5.42
C PHE A 159 7.20 19.76 -4.10
N ALA A 160 7.57 18.59 -3.58
CA ALA A 160 8.33 18.51 -2.33
C ALA A 160 9.72 19.17 -2.48
N GLU A 161 10.37 19.02 -3.63
CA GLU A 161 11.64 19.68 -3.92
C GLU A 161 11.52 21.19 -4.11
N GLU A 162 10.48 21.66 -4.81
CA GLU A 162 10.17 23.08 -4.98
C GLU A 162 9.88 23.73 -3.62
N ALA A 163 9.02 23.11 -2.80
CA ALA A 163 8.71 23.60 -1.47
C ALA A 163 9.96 23.72 -0.58
N ARG A 164 10.87 22.74 -0.61
CA ARG A 164 12.13 22.79 0.18
C ARG A 164 13.06 23.95 -0.19
N LYS A 165 12.93 24.50 -1.40
CA LYS A 165 13.72 25.65 -1.87
C LYS A 165 13.10 26.99 -1.46
N LEU A 166 11.84 26.99 -1.03
CA LEU A 166 11.15 28.19 -0.57
C LEU A 166 11.48 28.50 0.89
N PRO A 167 11.50 29.78 1.29
CA PRO A 167 11.52 30.18 2.69
C PRO A 167 10.39 29.51 3.48
N GLU A 168 10.62 29.18 4.75
CA GLU A 168 9.66 28.43 5.59
C GLU A 168 8.25 29.04 5.59
N GLY A 169 8.13 30.37 5.63
CA GLY A 169 6.86 31.09 5.60
C GLY A 169 6.11 31.06 4.25
N GLU A 170 6.77 30.67 3.16
CA GLU A 170 6.18 30.58 1.82
C GLU A 170 5.75 29.16 1.44
N GLN A 171 6.27 28.14 2.15
CA GLN A 171 5.95 26.74 1.89
C GLN A 171 4.47 26.44 2.10
N GLU A 172 3.88 27.00 3.16
CA GLU A 172 2.46 26.81 3.45
C GLU A 172 1.58 27.38 2.33
N ALA A 173 1.89 28.58 1.84
CA ALA A 173 1.17 29.21 0.73
C ALA A 173 1.29 28.39 -0.56
N PHE A 174 2.47 27.82 -0.84
CA PHE A 174 2.70 26.93 -1.98
C PHE A 174 1.82 25.67 -1.91
N TYR A 175 1.83 24.95 -0.79
CA TYR A 175 0.98 23.76 -0.64
C TYR A 175 -0.50 24.11 -0.63
N LYS A 176 -0.89 25.23 -0.04
CA LYS A 176 -2.27 25.72 -0.07
C LYS A 176 -2.73 25.94 -1.51
N LYS A 177 -1.90 26.56 -2.35
CA LYS A 177 -2.20 26.75 -3.78
C LYS A 177 -2.43 25.40 -4.48
N LEU A 178 -1.51 24.44 -4.31
CA LEU A 178 -1.66 23.10 -4.91
C LEU A 178 -2.92 22.37 -4.43
N ASN A 179 -3.27 22.52 -3.14
CA ASN A 179 -4.50 21.95 -2.58
C ASN A 179 -5.75 22.62 -3.18
N ASP A 180 -5.76 23.95 -3.32
CA ASP A 180 -6.87 24.69 -3.95
C ASP A 180 -7.02 24.33 -5.45
N GLU A 181 -5.94 23.97 -6.12
CA GLU A 181 -5.92 23.44 -7.49
C GLU A 181 -6.29 21.94 -7.58
N GLY A 182 -6.54 21.27 -6.45
CA GLY A 182 -6.88 19.83 -6.40
C GLY A 182 -5.71 18.91 -6.79
N ARG A 183 -4.47 19.40 -6.65
CA ARG A 183 -3.24 18.66 -7.02
C ARG A 183 -2.65 17.84 -5.88
N LEU A 184 -3.19 17.96 -4.67
CA LEU A 184 -2.72 17.22 -3.49
C LEU A 184 -3.79 16.24 -3.01
N SER A 185 -3.35 15.15 -2.41
CA SER A 185 -4.24 14.23 -1.72
C SER A 185 -4.87 14.90 -0.50
N ALA A 186 -6.18 14.76 -0.34
CA ALA A 186 -6.91 15.25 0.81
C ALA A 186 -7.52 14.09 1.61
N ASN A 187 -7.28 14.04 2.93
CA ASN A 187 -7.96 13.06 3.77
C ASN A 187 -9.45 13.44 3.88
N ARG A 188 -10.35 12.49 3.58
CA ARG A 188 -11.81 12.70 3.61
C ARG A 188 -12.43 12.11 4.88
N ILE A 189 -11.92 10.96 5.32
CA ILE A 189 -12.40 10.27 6.52
C ILE A 189 -11.21 9.85 7.37
N TRP A 190 -11.34 10.11 8.67
CA TRP A 190 -10.56 9.49 9.73
C TRP A 190 -11.50 8.77 10.67
N LEU A 191 -11.24 7.50 10.97
CA LEU A 191 -11.90 6.75 12.04
C LEU A 191 -10.81 6.14 12.92
N GLY A 192 -10.70 6.55 14.18
CA GLY A 192 -9.67 6.03 15.04
C GLY A 192 -9.63 6.70 16.41
N ASN A 193 -8.62 6.33 17.19
CA ASN A 193 -8.38 6.99 18.47
C ASN A 193 -7.83 8.41 18.28
N THR A 194 -8.02 9.25 19.30
CA THR A 194 -7.44 10.60 19.35
C THR A 194 -6.16 10.60 20.18
N ARG A 195 -5.36 11.68 20.08
CA ARG A 195 -4.19 11.87 20.94
C ARG A 195 -4.54 11.89 22.43
N ASP A 196 -5.73 12.40 22.75
CA ASP A 196 -6.23 12.53 24.12
C ASP A 196 -6.97 11.28 24.60
N LYS A 197 -6.64 10.11 24.04
CA LYS A 197 -7.22 8.79 24.41
C LYS A 197 -8.74 8.69 24.22
N GLY A 198 -9.31 9.54 23.37
CA GLY A 198 -10.69 9.42 22.90
C GLY A 198 -10.80 8.59 21.62
N SER A 199 -12.00 8.56 21.05
CA SER A 199 -12.31 7.99 19.74
C SER A 199 -13.03 9.01 18.87
N ALA A 200 -12.73 9.02 17.58
CA ALA A 200 -13.29 9.97 16.64
C ALA A 200 -13.58 9.36 15.26
N LEU A 201 -14.75 9.70 14.71
CA LEU A 201 -15.00 9.73 13.27
C LEU A 201 -14.98 11.19 12.81
N GLN A 202 -14.06 11.55 11.91
CA GLN A 202 -14.01 12.87 11.29
C GLN A 202 -14.41 12.77 9.83
N LEU A 203 -15.34 13.64 9.40
CA LEU A 203 -15.72 13.84 8.01
C LEU A 203 -15.19 15.21 7.57
N LYS A 204 -14.46 15.22 6.46
CA LYS A 204 -13.78 16.40 5.92
C LYS A 204 -14.40 16.83 4.60
N ASP A 205 -14.25 18.09 4.23
CA ASP A 205 -14.62 18.63 2.91
C ASP A 205 -13.53 18.34 1.85
N ALA A 206 -13.78 18.73 0.60
CA ALA A 206 -12.89 18.41 -0.52
C ALA A 206 -11.48 19.01 -0.36
N LYS A 207 -11.34 20.03 0.50
CA LYS A 207 -10.05 20.65 0.84
C LYS A 207 -9.40 20.04 2.08
N GLY A 208 -9.97 18.97 2.63
CA GLY A 208 -9.49 18.29 3.84
C GLY A 208 -9.89 18.96 5.15
N ARG A 209 -10.76 19.99 5.13
CA ARG A 209 -11.19 20.70 6.34
C ARG A 209 -12.30 19.92 7.05
N VAL A 210 -12.20 19.73 8.36
CA VAL A 210 -13.22 18.98 9.12
C VAL A 210 -14.55 19.74 9.11
N ARG A 211 -15.64 19.02 8.85
CA ARG A 211 -17.02 19.55 8.82
C ARG A 211 -17.94 18.88 9.82
N MET A 212 -17.64 17.63 10.16
CA MET A 212 -18.40 16.89 11.14
C MET A 212 -17.47 15.97 11.92
N MET A 213 -17.74 15.83 13.22
CA MET A 213 -17.07 14.86 14.07
C MET A 213 -18.09 14.11 14.92
N LEU A 214 -17.92 12.79 15.05
CA LEU A 214 -18.54 11.99 16.10
C LEU A 214 -17.42 11.62 17.07
N LEU A 215 -17.57 11.99 18.33
CA LEU A 215 -16.50 11.98 19.32
C LEU A 215 -16.97 11.23 20.58
N VAL A 216 -16.03 10.49 21.18
CA VAL A 216 -16.13 10.03 22.57
C VAL A 216 -14.80 10.37 23.24
N SER A 217 -14.82 11.18 24.28
CA SER A 217 -13.62 11.54 25.04
C SER A 217 -13.14 10.37 25.91
N ALA A 218 -11.93 10.51 26.48
CA ALA A 218 -11.37 9.48 27.38
C ALA A 218 -12.21 9.24 28.65
N ASP A 219 -12.94 10.25 29.13
CA ASP A 219 -13.88 10.14 30.26
C ASP A 219 -15.30 9.70 29.83
N GLY A 220 -15.48 9.31 28.56
CA GLY A 220 -16.72 8.70 28.06
C GLY A 220 -17.79 9.70 27.60
N LYS A 221 -17.52 11.00 27.54
CA LYS A 221 -18.49 11.99 27.04
C LYS A 221 -18.63 11.85 25.53
N ALA A 222 -19.85 11.52 25.09
CA ALA A 222 -20.20 11.43 23.68
C ALA A 222 -20.65 12.78 23.13
N GLN A 223 -20.23 13.11 21.90
CA GLN A 223 -20.61 14.36 21.26
C GLN A 223 -20.60 14.23 19.72
N ILE A 224 -21.56 14.89 19.07
CA ILE A 224 -21.51 15.15 17.62
C ILE A 224 -21.26 16.65 17.44
N GLN A 225 -20.26 17.01 16.63
CA GLN A 225 -19.93 18.40 16.32
C GLN A 225 -20.08 18.68 14.82
N MET A 226 -20.65 19.83 14.47
CA MET A 226 -20.64 20.38 13.11
C MET A 226 -19.84 21.67 13.09
N LEU A 227 -18.95 21.80 12.10
CA LEU A 227 -17.97 22.89 12.00
C LEU A 227 -18.21 23.72 10.73
N ASP A 228 -18.06 25.04 10.84
CA ASP A 228 -18.12 25.97 9.71
C ASP A 228 -16.85 25.94 8.85
N GLU A 229 -16.80 26.80 7.82
CA GLU A 229 -15.69 26.85 6.88
C GLU A 229 -14.33 27.14 7.50
N GLN A 230 -14.32 27.87 8.63
CA GLN A 230 -13.16 28.28 9.41
C GLN A 230 -12.77 27.24 10.46
N GLY A 231 -13.56 26.17 10.62
CA GLY A 231 -13.31 25.10 11.59
C GLY A 231 -13.84 25.41 12.98
N LYS A 232 -14.73 26.40 13.13
CA LYS A 232 -15.40 26.69 14.38
C LYS A 232 -16.63 25.80 14.53
N VAL A 233 -16.82 25.22 15.71
CA VAL A 233 -18.03 24.45 16.04
C VAL A 233 -19.24 25.40 16.04
N VAL A 234 -20.17 25.17 15.14
CA VAL A 234 -21.42 25.95 15.02
C VAL A 234 -22.62 25.22 15.61
N LYS A 235 -22.53 23.90 15.74
CA LYS A 235 -23.54 23.09 16.40
C LYS A 235 -22.90 21.90 17.08
N SER A 236 -23.41 21.57 18.25
CA SER A 236 -23.08 20.33 18.93
C SER A 236 -24.34 19.63 19.46
N ILE A 237 -24.30 18.31 19.47
CA ILE A 237 -25.34 17.44 20.02
C ILE A 237 -24.67 16.54 21.05
N GLU A 238 -25.18 16.56 22.27
CA GLU A 238 -24.73 15.74 23.39
C GLU A 238 -25.91 14.87 23.88
N PRO A 239 -25.64 13.72 24.53
CA PRO A 239 -26.69 12.92 25.15
C PRO A 239 -27.52 13.79 26.10
N ALA A 240 -28.85 13.73 25.97
CA ALA A 240 -29.71 14.33 26.97
C ALA A 240 -29.50 13.60 28.29
N THR A 241 -29.17 14.33 29.35
CA THR A 241 -29.32 13.83 30.72
C THR A 241 -30.80 13.57 30.94
N LEU A 242 -31.20 12.30 30.92
CA LEU A 242 -32.45 11.86 31.51
C LEU A 242 -32.32 12.07 33.02
N ASN A 243 -32.86 13.19 33.51
CA ASN A 243 -33.10 13.39 34.94
C ASN A 243 -34.36 12.63 35.36
#